data_AF-A0A7W0MPE7-F1
#
_entry.id   AF-A0A7W0MPE7-F1
#
_cell.length_a   1.000
_cell.length_b   1.000
_cell.length_c   1.000
_cell.angle_alpha   90.00
_cell.angle_beta   90.00
_cell.angle_gamma   90.00
#
_symmetry.space_group_name_H-M   'P 1'
#
loop_
_entity.id
_entity.type
_entity.pdbx_description
1 polymer ?
#
loop_
_entity_poly.entity_id
_entity_poly.type
_entity_poly.pdbx_seq_one_letter_code
_entity_poly.pdbx_strand_id
1 'polypeptide(L)' 'ALAGLPELRAAPAAADALRHGNPAFLSAPGLAEGAKAWASADGLPLAVGVWQAGVLRPERVFVFD' A
#
# COMPACT_ATOMS: atom_id res chain seq x y z
N ALA A 1 -7.03 13.33 1.73
CA ALA A 1 -7.97 12.41 1.06
C ALA A 1 -7.18 11.42 0.20
N LEU A 2 -7.63 10.16 0.09
CA LEU A 2 -6.95 9.12 -0.72
C LEU A 2 -7.24 9.22 -2.23
N ALA A 3 -8.32 9.91 -2.62
CA ALA A 3 -8.79 9.98 -4.00
C ALA A 3 -7.79 10.55 -5.03
N GLY A 4 -6.71 11.20 -4.58
CA GLY A 4 -5.64 11.70 -5.45
C GLY A 4 -4.45 10.74 -5.63
N LEU A 5 -4.49 9.55 -5.01
CA LEU A 5 -3.40 8.58 -5.02
C LEU A 5 -3.84 7.25 -5.66
N PRO A 6 -2.97 6.58 -6.43
CA PRO A 6 -3.21 5.23 -6.92
C PRO A 6 -3.50 4.25 -5.77
N GLU A 7 -4.48 3.37 -5.98
CA GLU A 7 -4.79 2.25 -5.11
C GLU A 7 -4.05 0.99 -5.56
N LEU A 8 -3.41 0.30 -4.62
CA LEU A 8 -2.75 -0.99 -4.83
C LEU A 8 -3.47 -2.08 -4.02
N ARG A 9 -3.96 -3.12 -4.69
CA ARG A 9 -4.65 -4.23 -4.02
C ARG A 9 -3.65 -5.21 -3.44
N ALA A 10 -3.73 -5.45 -2.14
CA ALA A 10 -2.89 -6.39 -1.41
C ALA A 10 -3.53 -7.77 -1.33
N ALA A 11 -2.73 -8.80 -1.62
CA ALA A 11 -3.03 -10.18 -1.25
C ALA A 11 -2.90 -10.36 0.28
N PRO A 12 -3.49 -11.40 0.89
CA PRO A 12 -3.52 -11.56 2.35
C PRO A 12 -2.16 -11.43 3.03
N ALA A 13 -1.13 -12.12 2.52
CA ALA A 13 0.21 -12.07 3.11
C ALA A 13 0.84 -10.67 3.04
N ALA A 14 0.59 -9.92 1.95
CA ALA A 14 1.04 -8.54 1.83
C ALA A 14 0.25 -7.62 2.77
N ALA A 15 -1.06 -7.87 2.94
CA ALA A 15 -1.90 -7.09 3.84
C ALA A 15 -1.41 -7.17 5.29
N ASP A 16 -1.06 -8.36 5.76
CA ASP A 16 -0.53 -8.56 7.11
C ASP A 16 0.81 -7.86 7.32
N ALA A 17 1.71 -7.89 6.32
CA ALA A 17 2.96 -7.13 6.39
C ALA A 17 2.69 -5.62 6.49
N LEU A 18 1.83 -5.08 5.61
CA LEU A 18 1.53 -3.65 5.54
C LEU A 18 0.84 -3.13 6.82
N ARG A 19 -0.05 -3.92 7.44
CA ARG A 19 -0.69 -3.59 8.73
C ARG A 19 0.32 -3.44 9.87
N HIS A 20 1.43 -4.16 9.79
CA HIS A 20 2.53 -4.05 10.75
C HIS A 20 3.58 -2.99 10.33
N GLY A 21 3.30 -2.18 9.31
CA GLY A 21 4.23 -1.16 8.80
C GLY A 21 5.39 -1.73 7.99
N ASN A 22 5.36 -3.02 7.66
CA ASN A 22 6.42 -3.65 6.87
C ASN A 22 6.17 -3.46 5.37
N PRO A 23 7.23 -3.30 4.56
CA PRO A 23 7.11 -3.29 3.11
C PRO A 23 6.53 -4.59 2.57
N ALA A 24 5.77 -4.50 1.48
CA ALA A 24 5.21 -5.67 0.81
C ALA A 24 5.25 -5.55 -0.72
N PHE A 25 5.50 -6.69 -1.38
CA PHE A 25 5.36 -6.81 -2.82
C PHE A 25 3.89 -6.71 -3.21
N LEU A 26 3.58 -5.86 -4.19
CA LEU A 26 2.24 -5.67 -4.74
C LEU A 26 2.29 -5.63 -6.27
N SER A 27 1.16 -5.85 -6.91
CA SER A 27 1.02 -5.57 -8.34
C SER A 27 0.78 -4.07 -8.52
N ALA A 28 1.68 -3.39 -9.24
CA ALA A 28 1.59 -1.95 -9.49
C ALA A 28 1.97 -1.61 -10.95
N PRO A 29 1.26 -2.15 -11.95
CA PRO A 29 1.57 -1.93 -13.36
C PRO A 29 1.48 -0.43 -13.69
N GLY A 30 2.56 0.12 -14.25
CA GLY A 30 2.64 1.53 -14.65
C GLY A 30 2.87 2.53 -13.52
N LEU A 31 3.05 2.07 -12.27
CA LEU A 31 3.42 2.96 -11.17
C LEU A 31 4.93 3.28 -11.22
N ALA A 32 5.27 4.56 -11.26
CA ALA A 32 6.66 5.01 -11.31
C ALA A 32 7.38 4.79 -9.97
N GLU A 33 8.69 4.58 -10.04
CA GLU A 33 9.56 4.56 -8.86
C GLU A 33 9.45 5.89 -8.09
N GLY A 34 9.30 5.81 -6.77
CA GLY A 34 9.12 6.98 -5.90
C GLY A 34 7.70 7.54 -5.85
N ALA A 35 6.76 6.98 -6.63
CA ALA A 35 5.37 7.44 -6.60
C ALA A 35 4.69 7.12 -5.26
N LYS A 36 3.85 8.05 -4.79
CA LYS A 36 2.96 7.80 -3.65
C LYS A 36 1.75 6.98 -4.07
N ALA A 37 1.37 6.00 -3.26
CA ALA A 37 0.19 5.17 -3.44
C ALA A 37 -0.38 4.75 -2.09
N TRP A 38 -1.59 4.21 -2.08
CA TRP A 38 -2.17 3.57 -0.90
C TRP A 38 -2.55 2.13 -1.21
N ALA A 39 -2.50 1.26 -0.21
CA ALA A 39 -2.87 -0.13 -0.33
C ALA A 39 -4.22 -0.42 0.31
N SER A 40 -4.96 -1.36 -0.28
CA SER A 40 -6.24 -1.87 0.23
C SER A 40 -6.23 -3.40 0.28
N ALA A 41 -7.03 -3.97 1.19
CA ALA A 41 -7.41 -5.38 1.18
C ALA A 41 -8.88 -5.48 1.61
N ASP A 42 -9.66 -6.33 0.94
CA ASP A 42 -11.08 -6.55 1.23
C ASP A 42 -11.92 -5.26 1.29
N GLY A 43 -11.57 -4.28 0.43
CA GLY A 43 -12.25 -2.98 0.37
C GLY A 43 -11.87 -2.00 1.49
N LEU A 44 -10.95 -2.38 2.39
CA LEU A 44 -10.49 -1.55 3.50
C LEU A 44 -9.09 -0.97 3.22
N PRO A 45 -8.84 0.32 3.54
CA PRO A 45 -7.50 0.90 3.47
C PRO A 45 -6.54 0.23 4.46
N LEU A 46 -5.30 -0.03 4.05
CA LEU A 46 -4.25 -0.59 4.91
C LEU A 46 -3.20 0.44 5.29
N ALA A 47 -2.59 1.07 4.29
CA ALA A 47 -1.53 2.05 4.48
C ALA A 47 -1.42 2.98 3.28
N VAL A 48 -0.81 4.15 3.48
CA VAL A 48 -0.25 4.99 2.42
C VAL A 48 1.27 4.90 2.47
N GLY A 49 1.93 4.93 1.31
CA GLY A 49 3.36 4.73 1.22
C GLY A 49 3.96 5.15 -0.12
N VAL A 50 5.25 4.82 -0.28
CA VAL A 50 6.02 5.08 -1.49
C VAL A 50 6.33 3.76 -2.18
N TRP A 51 6.13 3.73 -3.50
CA TRP A 51 6.52 2.61 -4.34
C TRP A 51 8.02 2.67 -4.62
N GLN A 52 8.74 1.63 -4.21
CA GLN A 52 10.19 1.55 -4.41
C GLN A 52 10.63 0.11 -4.53
N ALA A 53 11.49 -0.20 -5.51
CA ALA A 53 12.09 -1.53 -5.68
C ALA A 53 11.07 -2.68 -5.69
N GLY A 54 9.91 -2.48 -6.33
CA GLY A 54 8.87 -3.50 -6.46
C GLY A 54 8.01 -3.71 -5.21
N VAL A 55 8.16 -2.89 -4.18
CA VAL A 55 7.35 -2.95 -2.95
C VAL A 55 6.68 -1.61 -2.66
N LEU A 56 5.54 -1.66 -1.99
CA LEU A 56 5.03 -0.48 -1.28
C LEU A 56 5.68 -0.42 0.10
N ARG A 57 6.34 0.70 0.42
CA ARG A 57 6.90 0.99 1.74
C ARG A 57 5.92 1.88 2.52
N PRO A 58 5.28 1.38 3.60
CA PRO A 58 4.34 2.18 4.38
C PRO A 58 5.00 3.43 4.99
N GLU A 59 4.39 4.60 4.81
CA GLU A 59 4.69 5.82 5.57
C GLU A 59 3.71 5.98 6.74
N ARG A 60 2.47 5.51 6.57
CA ARG A 60 1.44 5.55 7.61
C ARG A 60 0.44 4.42 7.41
N VAL A 61 0.22 3.65 8.47
CA VAL A 61 -0.80 2.59 8.55
C VAL A 61 -2.13 3.20 9.02
N PHE A 62 -3.24 2.70 8.47
CA PHE A 62 -4.58 3.03 8.94
C PHE A 62 -4.97 2.08 10.06
N VAL A 63 -5.46 2.65 11.17
CA VAL A 63 -6.05 1.92 12.29
C VAL A 63 -7.51 2.35 12.35
N PHE A 64 -8.40 1.38 12.39
CA PHE A 64 -9.84 1.60 12.58
C PHE A 64 -10.20 1.05 13.96
N ASP A 65 -11.08 1.77 14.66
CA ASP A 65 -11.70 1.32 15.91
C ASP A 65 -12.82 0.29 15.65
#